data_AF-A0AAV5EQG8-F1
#
_entry.id   AF-A0AAV5EQG8-F1
#
_cell.length_a   1.000
_cell.length_b   1.000
_cell.length_c   1.000
_cell.angle_alpha   90.00
_cell.angle_beta   90.00
_cell.angle_gamma   90.00
#
_symmetry.space_group_name_H-M   'P 1'
#
loop_
_entity.id
_entity.type
_entity.pdbx_description
1 polymer ?
#
loop_
_entity_poly.entity_id
_entity_poly.type
_entity_poly.pdbx_seq_one_letter_code
_entity_poly.pdbx_strand_id
1 'polypeptide(L)' 'MEKAVEEAYRATEGGDGGPFGAVIVRDGEVVISCHNMVRRNTDPSAHAEVTAIREVNKATPYSGMCHHILLVLLLCQ' A
#
# COMPACT_ATOMS: atom_id res chain seq x y z
N MET A 1 10.92 2.71 -4.27
CA MET A 1 9.98 3.49 -5.11
C MET A 1 9.40 2.63 -6.23
N GLU A 2 10.23 1.86 -6.95
CA GLU A 2 9.80 0.95 -8.03
C GLU A 2 8.60 0.07 -7.68
N LYS A 3 8.60 -0.58 -6.50
CA LYS A 3 7.47 -1.41 -6.05
C LYS A 3 6.14 -0.64 -5.94
N ALA A 4 6.16 0.64 -5.56
CA ALA A 4 4.92 1.43 -5.48
C ALA A 4 4.36 1.74 -6.88
N VAL A 5 5.25 1.93 -7.87
CA VAL A 5 4.88 2.11 -9.27
C VAL A 5 4.26 0.82 -9.83
N GLU A 6 4.89 -0.33 -9.57
CA GLU A 6 4.38 -1.64 -10.00
C GLU A 6 2.97 -1.90 -9.45
N GLU A 7 2.76 -1.65 -8.16
CA GLU A 7 1.45 -1.77 -7.51
C GLU A 7 0.40 -0.81 -8.13
N ALA A 8 0.78 0.42 -8.51
CA ALA A 8 -0.11 1.34 -9.20
C ALA A 8 -0.57 0.82 -10.58
N TYR A 9 0.33 0.19 -11.34
CA TYR A 9 -0.04 -0.48 -12.59
C TYR A 9 -0.99 -1.65 -12.33
N ARG A 10 -0.68 -2.49 -11.33
CA ARG A 10 -1.52 -3.65 -10.97
C ARG A 10 -2.94 -3.25 -10.59
N ALA A 11 -3.14 -2.14 -9.87
CA ALA A 11 -4.48 -1.62 -9.57
C ALA A 11 -5.29 -1.33 -10.85
N THR A 12 -4.62 -0.77 -11.85
CA THR A 12 -5.25 -0.33 -13.09
C THR A 12 -5.53 -1.50 -14.01
N GLU A 13 -4.53 -2.37 -14.20
CA GLU A 13 -4.63 -3.57 -15.04
C GLU A 13 -5.63 -4.58 -14.47
N GLY A 14 -5.68 -4.73 -13.14
CA GLY A 14 -6.63 -5.60 -12.45
C GLY A 14 -8.03 -5.01 -12.31
N GLY A 15 -8.21 -3.72 -12.58
CA GLY A 15 -9.48 -3.02 -12.34
C GLY A 15 -9.84 -2.86 -10.86
N ASP A 16 -8.89 -3.07 -9.96
CA ASP A 16 -9.08 -3.09 -8.51
C ASP A 16 -9.30 -1.67 -7.91
N GLY A 17 -8.81 -0.64 -8.59
CA GLY A 17 -8.89 0.74 -8.13
C GLY A 17 -8.37 1.75 -9.16
N GLY A 18 -7.99 2.94 -8.70
CA GLY A 18 -7.19 3.88 -9.51
C GLY A 18 -5.69 3.57 -9.44
N PRO A 19 -4.84 4.26 -10.22
CA PRO A 19 -3.40 4.01 -10.33
C PRO A 19 -2.61 4.51 -9.10
N PHE A 20 -2.88 3.93 -7.94
CA PHE A 20 -2.23 4.29 -6.68
C PHE A 20 -1.60 3.04 -6.06
N GLY A 21 -0.32 3.15 -5.75
CA GLY A 21 0.44 2.16 -4.99
C GLY A 21 1.00 2.75 -3.71
N ALA A 22 1.15 1.90 -2.70
CA ALA A 22 1.74 2.23 -1.41
C ALA A 22 2.71 1.13 -0.98
N VAL A 23 3.84 1.55 -0.42
CA VAL A 23 4.81 0.64 0.20
C VAL A 23 5.11 1.10 1.62
N ILE A 24 5.28 0.14 2.52
CA ILE A 24 5.80 0.36 3.87
C ILE A 24 7.23 -0.16 3.90
N VAL A 25 8.15 0.75 4.22
CA VAL A 25 9.57 0.44 4.39
C VAL A 25 9.89 0.43 5.87
N ARG A 26 10.64 -0.57 6.33
CA ARG A 26 11.20 -0.66 7.67
C ARG A 26 12.67 -1.03 7.57
N ASP A 27 13.53 -0.30 8.28
CA ASP A 27 14.97 -0.55 8.31
C ASP A 27 15.62 -0.62 6.90
N GLY A 28 15.08 0.15 5.94
CA GLY A 28 15.53 0.19 4.55
C GLY A 28 14.93 -0.88 3.63
N GLU A 29 14.14 -1.80 4.17
CA GLU A 29 13.52 -2.91 3.42
C GLU A 29 12.02 -2.72 3.25
N VAL A 30 11.47 -3.12 2.09
CA VAL A 30 10.01 -3.08 1.85
C VAL A 30 9.37 -4.27 2.57
N VAL A 31 8.53 -3.99 3.56
CA VAL A 31 7.80 -5.00 4.33
C VAL A 31 6.43 -5.29 3.72
N ILE A 32 5.75 -4.25 3.21
CA ILE A 32 4.44 -4.35 2.58
C ILE A 32 4.45 -3.54 1.27
N SER A 33 3.83 -4.10 0.23
CA SER A 33 3.48 -3.41 -1.01
C SER A 33 2.03 -3.72 -1.34
N CYS A 34 1.26 -2.69 -1.70
CA CYS A 34 -0.15 -2.85 -2.04
C CYS A 34 -0.64 -1.67 -2.88
N HIS A 35 -1.85 -1.80 -3.40
CA HIS A 35 -2.46 -0.82 -4.28
C HIS A 35 -3.90 -0.49 -3.90
N ASN A 36 -4.48 0.47 -4.62
CA ASN A 36 -5.87 0.86 -4.43
C ASN A 36 -6.82 -0.30 -4.74
N MET A 37 -7.64 -0.67 -3.76
CA MET A 37 -8.61 -1.77 -3.87
C MET A 37 -10.06 -1.29 -3.71
N VAL A 38 -10.35 0.00 -3.94
CA VAL A 38 -11.67 0.60 -3.76
C VAL A 38 -12.75 -0.13 -4.55
N ARG A 39 -12.47 -0.46 -5.82
CA ARG A 39 -13.43 -1.17 -6.68
C ARG A 39 -13.54 -2.63 -6.30
N ARG A 40 -12.40 -3.28 -6.06
CA ARG A 40 -12.34 -4.71 -5.68
C ARG A 40 -13.10 -4.99 -4.38
N ASN A 41 -12.90 -4.15 -3.38
CA ASN A 41 -13.47 -4.35 -2.04
C ASN A 41 -14.83 -3.68 -1.87
N THR A 42 -15.31 -2.91 -2.86
CA THR A 42 -16.51 -2.06 -2.74
C THR A 42 -16.46 -1.21 -1.46
N ASP A 43 -15.26 -0.74 -1.11
CA ASP A 43 -14.97 0.02 0.10
C ASP A 43 -14.29 1.33 -0.32
N PRO A 44 -14.95 2.49 -0.18
CA PRO A 44 -14.36 3.78 -0.56
C PRO A 44 -13.13 4.15 0.28
N SER A 45 -12.88 3.47 1.40
CA SER A 45 -11.69 3.68 2.23
C SER A 45 -10.51 2.79 1.84
N ALA A 46 -10.66 1.83 0.92
CA ALA A 46 -9.61 0.87 0.53
C ALA A 46 -8.54 1.49 -0.39
N HIS A 47 -8.11 2.70 -0.08
CA HIS A 47 -6.96 3.36 -0.70
C HIS A 47 -5.68 2.60 -0.41
N ALA A 48 -4.66 2.76 -1.26
CA ALA A 48 -3.40 2.05 -1.13
C ALA A 48 -2.76 2.24 0.27
N GLU A 49 -2.77 3.45 0.81
CA GLU A 49 -2.25 3.77 2.15
C GLU A 49 -2.97 3.03 3.27
N VAL A 50 -4.30 3.06 3.23
CA VAL A 50 -5.16 2.44 4.24
C VAL A 50 -5.01 0.93 4.19
N THR A 51 -4.99 0.37 2.99
CA THR A 51 -4.70 -1.04 2.76
C THR A 51 -3.32 -1.41 3.31
N ALA A 52 -2.28 -0.63 3.05
CA ALA A 52 -0.93 -0.87 3.57
C ALA A 52 -0.91 -0.94 5.11
N ILE A 53 -1.57 0.02 5.77
CA ILE A 53 -1.66 0.08 7.23
C ILE A 53 -2.46 -1.11 7.78
N ARG A 54 -3.55 -1.50 7.12
CA ARG A 54 -4.34 -2.68 7.51
C ARG A 54 -3.51 -3.96 7.39
N GLU A 55 -2.74 -4.11 6.32
CA GLU A 55 -1.91 -5.30 6.09
C GLU A 55 -0.72 -5.36 7.05
N VAL A 56 -0.03 -4.24 7.33
CA VAL A 56 1.09 -4.23 8.29
C VAL A 56 0.63 -4.58 9.71
N ASN A 57 -0.58 -4.14 10.10
CA ASN A 57 -1.18 -4.46 11.40
C ASN A 57 -1.57 -5.95 11.53
N LYS A 58 -1.85 -6.63 10.41
CA LYS A 58 -2.06 -8.09 10.42
C LYS A 58 -0.74 -8.85 10.53
N ALA A 59 0.32 -8.34 9.88
CA ALA A 59 1.63 -8.97 9.85
C ALA A 59 2.45 -8.73 11.13
N THR A 60 2.24 -7.61 11.83
CA THR A 60 3.03 -7.22 13.01
C THR A 60 2.19 -6.61 14.12
N PRO A 61 2.52 -6.86 15.41
CA PRO A 61 1.90 -6.18 16.53
C PRO A 61 2.21 -4.68 16.53
N TYR A 62 1.29 -3.84 17.01
CA TYR A 62 1.42 -2.38 17.09
C TYR A 62 2.72 -1.88 17.74
N SER A 63 3.30 -2.63 18.68
CA SER A 63 4.58 -2.27 19.31
C SER A 63 5.77 -2.25 18.34
N GLY A 64 5.65 -2.94 17.19
CA GLY A 64 6.65 -2.98 16.14
C GLY A 64 6.57 -1.84 15.13
N MET A 65 5.55 -0.96 15.21
CA MET A 65 5.34 0.11 14.23
C MET A 65 6.16 1.38 14.51
N CYS A 66 6.62 1.59 15.75
CA CYS A 66 7.21 2.87 16.17
C CYS A 66 8.63 3.15 15.65
N HIS A 67 9.29 2.17 15.02
CA HIS A 67 10.64 2.34 14.48
C HIS A 67 10.62 2.33 12.95
N HIS A 68 10.85 3.51 12.37
CA HIS A 68 11.16 3.75 10.95
C HIS A 68 10.18 3.15 9.93
N ILE A 69 8.87 3.37 10.08
CA ILE A 69 7.91 3.14 8.99
C ILE A 69 7.85 4.38 8.10
N LEU A 70 8.35 4.25 6.87
CA LEU A 70 8.11 5.23 5.81
C LEU A 70 7.01 4.69 4.90
N LEU A 71 5.86 5.36 4.91
CA LEU A 71 4.80 5.15 3.91
C LEU A 71 5.12 6.01 2.68
N VAL A 72 5.35 5.36 1.54
CA VAL A 72 5.53 6.07 0.26
C VAL A 72 4.30 5.85 -0.60
N LEU A 73 3.53 6.91 -0.83
CA LEU A 73 2.41 6.95 -1.76
C LEU A 73 2.90 7.39 -3.15
N LEU A 74 2.51 6.67 -4.19
CA LEU A 74 2.69 7.15 -5.56
C LEU A 74 1.34 7.46 -6.21
N LEU A 75 1.21 8.71 -6.67
CA LEU A 75 0.21 9.13 -7.64
C LEU A 75 0.82 8.94 -9.02
N CYS A 76 0.40 7.93 -9.77
CA CYS A 76 0.73 7.90 -11.19
C CYS A 76 -0.30 8.78 -11.92
N GLN A 77 0.02 10.07 -12.10
CA GLN A 77 -0.65 10.94 -13.08
C GLN A 77 0.10 10.89 -14.40
#